data_AF-A0A1B6EPM4-F1
#
_entry.id   AF-A0A1B6EPM4-F1
#
_cell.length_a   1.000
_cell.length_b   1.000
_cell.length_c   1.000
_cell.angle_alpha   90.00
_cell.angle_beta   90.00
_cell.angle_gamma   90.00
#
_symmetry.space_group_name_H-M   'P 1'
#
loop_
_entity.id
_entity.type
_entity.pdbx_description
1 polymer ?
#
loop_
_entity_poly.entity_id
_entity_poly.type
_entity_poly.pdbx_seq_one_letter_code
_entity_poly.pdbx_strand_id
1 'polypeptide(L)'
;KPCKKVLSNQMGGKSWITLGLKVSAERKRQLHMESKWNKTPSFVDYFKRYRKLFKKMTALSKKMINDKHIKKASDKTKATWEVVRKELGQNKKENEIPYQLDSNSPFNYQLLKTLANNFNNYFLDTNKVIKEAHDT
;
A
#
# COMPACT_ATOMS: atom_id res chain seq x y z
N LYS A 1 -24.81 -7.36 -24.81
CA LYS A 1 -25.01 -7.10 -23.35
C LYS A 1 -24.40 -5.74 -23.02
N PRO A 2 -25.16 -4.75 -22.50
CA PRO A 2 -24.56 -3.48 -22.11
C PRO A 2 -23.85 -3.66 -20.76
N CYS A 3 -22.55 -3.36 -20.71
CA CYS A 3 -21.79 -3.39 -19.48
C CYS A 3 -22.24 -2.24 -18.58
N LYS A 4 -22.87 -2.56 -17.45
CA LYS A 4 -23.27 -1.60 -16.42
C LYS A 4 -22.03 -0.80 -15.98
N LYS A 5 -22.08 0.53 -16.09
CA LYS A 5 -21.07 1.39 -15.48
C LYS A 5 -21.29 1.33 -13.97
N VAL A 6 -20.40 0.63 -13.27
CA VAL A 6 -20.32 0.73 -11.80
C VAL A 6 -19.79 2.12 -11.50
N LEU A 7 -20.71 3.06 -11.23
CA LEU A 7 -20.36 4.30 -10.55
C LEU A 7 -20.10 3.95 -9.09
N SER A 8 -18.92 3.38 -8.81
CA SER A 8 -18.46 3.26 -7.44
C SER A 8 -18.11 4.67 -6.98
N ASN A 9 -19.01 5.26 -6.20
CA ASN A 9 -18.74 6.48 -5.44
C ASN A 9 -17.77 6.13 -4.30
N GLN A 10 -16.52 5.82 -4.64
CA GLN A 10 -15.45 5.69 -3.67
C GLN A 10 -14.81 7.07 -3.51
N MET A 11 -15.32 7.87 -2.57
CA MET A 11 -14.54 8.92 -1.90
C MET A 11 -13.45 8.32 -0.99
N GLY A 12 -12.72 7.34 -1.53
CA GLY A 12 -11.51 6.72 -0.99
C GLY A 12 -10.53 6.41 -2.14
N GLY A 13 -10.66 7.13 -3.27
CA GLY A 13 -9.82 6.96 -4.43
C GLY A 13 -8.35 7.16 -4.10
N LYS A 14 -7.48 6.32 -4.67
CA LYS A 14 -6.02 6.43 -4.56
C LYS A 14 -5.61 7.90 -4.79
N SER A 15 -5.25 8.59 -3.71
CA SER A 15 -4.98 10.05 -3.64
C SER A 15 -3.97 10.55 -4.69
N TRP A 16 -3.14 9.66 -5.23
CA TRP A 16 -2.13 9.97 -6.27
C TRP A 16 -2.64 10.00 -7.71
N ILE A 17 -3.88 9.59 -7.98
CA ILE A 17 -4.42 9.58 -9.35
C ILE A 17 -4.97 10.98 -9.69
N THR A 18 -4.19 11.76 -10.44
CA THR A 18 -4.58 13.09 -10.93
C THR A 18 -5.54 13.00 -12.12
N LEU A 19 -6.27 14.08 -12.41
CA LEU A 19 -7.16 14.16 -13.59
C LEU A 19 -6.38 13.92 -14.90
N GLY A 20 -5.21 14.54 -15.05
CA GLY A 20 -4.34 14.34 -16.21
C GLY A 20 -3.90 12.87 -16.38
N LEU A 21 -3.64 12.15 -15.28
CA LEU A 21 -3.36 10.72 -15.32
C LEU A 21 -4.57 9.90 -15.77
N LYS A 22 -5.79 10.26 -15.36
CA LYS A 22 -7.03 9.59 -15.81
C LYS A 22 -7.20 9.74 -17.32
N VAL A 23 -7.06 10.96 -17.84
CA VAL A 23 -7.12 11.23 -19.29
C VAL A 23 -6.04 10.46 -20.03
N SER A 24 -4.80 10.49 -19.53
CA SER A 24 -3.68 9.78 -20.14
C SER A 24 -3.87 8.26 -20.13
N ALA A 25 -4.50 7.72 -19.08
CA ALA A 25 -4.82 6.30 -18.96
C ALA A 25 -5.89 5.88 -19.98
N GLU A 26 -6.91 6.72 -20.19
CA GLU A 26 -7.92 6.48 -21.22
C GLU A 26 -7.31 6.47 -22.62
N ARG A 27 -6.48 7.48 -22.93
CA ARG A 27 -5.76 7.52 -24.22
C ARG A 27 -4.83 6.33 -24.40
N LYS A 28 -4.15 5.87 -23.33
CA LYS A 28 -3.35 4.63 -23.37
C LYS A 28 -4.21 3.42 -23.75
N ARG A 29 -5.42 3.32 -23.20
CA ARG A 29 -6.36 2.23 -23.46
C ARG A 29 -6.83 2.25 -24.91
N GLN A 30 -7.18 3.42 -25.43
CA GLN A 30 -7.54 3.61 -26.84
C GLN A 30 -6.40 3.16 -27.76
N LEU A 31 -5.17 3.64 -27.52
CA LEU A 31 -4.00 3.24 -28.32
C LEU A 31 -3.70 1.75 -28.23
N HIS A 32 -3.96 1.12 -27.08
CA HIS A 32 -3.82 -0.32 -26.96
C HIS A 32 -4.85 -1.08 -27.82
N MET A 33 -6.10 -0.60 -27.87
CA MET A 33 -7.11 -1.16 -28.77
C MET A 33 -6.70 -0.98 -30.23
N GLU A 34 -6.31 0.24 -30.63
CA GLU A 34 -5.78 0.55 -31.97
C GLU A 34 -4.60 -0.34 -32.37
N SER A 35 -3.73 -0.68 -31.41
CA SER A 35 -2.56 -1.55 -31.66
C SER A 35 -2.89 -2.99 -32.03
N LYS A 36 -4.15 -3.42 -31.88
CA LYS A 36 -4.57 -4.77 -32.29
C LYS A 36 -4.61 -4.91 -33.81
N TRP A 37 -5.05 -3.86 -34.52
CA TRP A 37 -5.18 -3.84 -35.98
C TRP A 37 -4.16 -2.94 -36.69
N ASN A 38 -3.73 -1.82 -36.07
CA ASN A 38 -2.72 -0.95 -36.67
C ASN A 38 -1.30 -1.43 -36.33
N LYS A 39 -0.56 -1.89 -37.35
CA LYS A 39 0.83 -2.37 -37.24
C LYS A 39 1.84 -1.48 -37.98
N THR A 40 1.42 -0.29 -38.41
CA THR A 40 2.31 0.65 -39.09
C THR A 40 3.52 0.98 -38.21
N PRO A 41 4.77 0.94 -38.71
CA PRO A 41 5.97 1.17 -37.90
C PRO A 41 5.91 2.47 -37.09
N SER A 42 5.44 3.56 -37.72
CA SER A 42 5.27 4.87 -37.08
C SER A 42 4.33 4.83 -35.87
N PHE A 43 3.22 4.10 -35.98
CA PHE A 43 2.25 3.92 -34.90
C PHE A 43 2.83 3.06 -33.77
N VAL A 44 3.52 1.96 -34.11
CA VAL A 44 4.15 1.07 -33.12
C VAL A 44 5.15 1.86 -32.27
N ASP A 45 5.99 2.68 -32.89
CA ASP A 45 6.98 3.50 -32.19
C ASP A 45 6.33 4.61 -31.36
N TYR A 46 5.30 5.26 -31.89
CA TYR A 46 4.50 6.20 -31.13
C TYR A 46 3.89 5.55 -29.87
N PHE A 47 3.25 4.39 -30.01
CA PHE A 47 2.63 3.70 -28.87
C PHE A 47 3.66 3.24 -27.83
N LYS A 48 4.83 2.75 -28.26
CA LYS A 48 5.96 2.43 -27.37
C LYS A 48 6.40 3.65 -26.56
N ARG A 49 6.59 4.81 -27.21
CA ARG A 49 6.95 6.08 -26.54
C ARG A 49 5.88 6.51 -25.55
N TYR A 50 4.62 6.44 -25.97
CA TYR A 50 3.49 6.81 -25.12
C TYR A 50 3.41 5.94 -23.86
N ARG A 51 3.58 4.61 -23.98
CA ARG A 51 3.61 3.69 -22.82
C ARG A 51 4.73 4.05 -21.84
N LYS A 52 5.92 4.38 -22.34
CA LYS A 52 7.06 4.81 -21.52
C LYS A 52 6.74 6.12 -20.78
N LEU A 53 6.17 7.10 -21.48
CA LEU A 53 5.78 8.39 -20.91
C LEU A 53 4.73 8.21 -19.81
N PHE A 54 3.68 7.42 -20.07
CA PHE A 54 2.65 7.13 -19.08
C PHE A 54 3.23 6.49 -17.81
N LYS A 55 4.15 5.52 -17.95
CA LYS A 55 4.83 4.90 -16.80
C LYS A 55 5.61 5.93 -15.98
N LYS A 56 6.32 6.85 -16.64
CA LYS A 56 7.05 7.94 -15.99
C LYS A 56 6.10 8.89 -15.23
N MET A 57 5.00 9.32 -15.86
CA MET A 57 4.01 10.19 -15.22
C MET A 57 3.37 9.55 -13.98
N THR A 58 3.07 8.26 -14.04
CA THR A 58 2.55 7.50 -12.89
C THR A 58 3.55 7.48 -11.74
N ALA A 59 4.83 7.24 -12.01
CA ALA A 59 5.88 7.24 -11.00
C ALA A 59 6.06 8.63 -10.36
N LEU A 60 6.08 9.69 -11.17
CA LEU A 60 6.17 11.07 -10.67
C LEU A 60 4.99 11.46 -9.80
N SER A 61 3.78 11.08 -10.19
CA SER A 61 2.56 11.41 -9.43
C SER A 61 2.54 10.70 -8.07
N LYS A 62 2.93 9.42 -8.02
CA LYS A 62 3.11 8.70 -6.75
C LYS A 62 4.16 9.36 -5.87
N LYS A 63 5.33 9.67 -6.43
CA LYS A 63 6.42 10.35 -5.73
C LYS A 63 5.95 11.67 -5.13
N MET A 64 5.29 12.53 -5.92
CA MET A 64 4.78 13.82 -5.47
C MET A 64 3.86 13.71 -4.25
N ILE A 65 2.95 12.73 -4.23
CA ILE A 65 2.06 12.53 -3.08
C ILE A 65 2.80 11.99 -1.87
N ASN A 66 3.69 11.02 -2.05
CA ASN A 66 4.49 10.46 -0.95
C ASN A 66 5.40 11.55 -0.33
N ASP A 67 6.06 12.35 -1.16
CA ASP A 67 6.90 13.47 -0.74
C ASP A 67 6.07 14.50 0.05
N LYS A 68 4.86 14.83 -0.42
CA LYS A 68 3.93 15.73 0.28
C LYS A 68 3.50 15.16 1.63
N HIS A 69 3.24 13.85 1.70
CA HIS A 69 2.84 13.17 2.94
C HIS A 69 3.98 13.18 3.97
N ILE A 70 5.19 12.79 3.58
CA ILE A 70 6.37 12.77 4.46
C ILE A 70 6.71 14.18 4.95
N LYS A 71 6.67 15.19 4.07
CA LYS A 71 6.98 16.59 4.45
C LYS A 71 5.99 17.17 5.46
N LYS A 72 4.73 16.73 5.43
CA LYS A 72 3.67 17.21 6.34
C LYS A 72 3.57 16.42 7.64
N ALA A 73 4.24 15.27 7.74
CA ALA A 73 4.18 14.43 8.93
C ALA A 73 4.96 15.05 10.09
N SER A 74 4.39 14.93 11.31
CA SER A 74 5.09 15.29 12.55
C SER A 74 6.34 14.41 12.74
N ASP A 75 6.17 13.09 12.58
CA ASP A 75 7.28 12.12 12.55
C ASP A 75 7.57 11.68 11.11
N LYS A 76 8.65 12.22 10.55
CA LYS A 76 9.11 11.95 9.18
C LYS A 76 9.64 10.53 9.01
N THR A 77 10.26 9.97 10.05
CA THR A 77 10.82 8.62 10.01
C THR A 77 9.71 7.59 9.95
N LYS A 78 8.70 7.73 10.82
CA LYS A 78 7.52 6.87 10.81
C LYS A 78 6.78 6.95 9.47
N ALA A 79 6.52 8.16 8.97
CA ALA A 79 5.83 8.36 7.68
C ALA A 79 6.60 7.74 6.50
N THR A 80 7.93 7.84 6.49
CA THR A 80 8.77 7.20 5.45
C THR A 80 8.63 5.69 5.50
N TRP A 81 8.71 5.09 6.69
CA TRP A 81 8.51 3.66 6.86
C TRP A 81 7.09 3.19 6.52
N GLU A 82 6.07 4.01 6.78
CA GLU A 82 4.69 3.74 6.33
C GLU A 82 4.60 3.66 4.81
N VAL A 83 5.23 4.58 4.08
CA VAL A 83 5.30 4.54 2.60
C VAL A 83 5.98 3.27 2.11
N VAL A 84 7.13 2.91 2.69
CA VAL A 84 7.88 1.69 2.30
C VAL A 84 7.04 0.44 2.53
N ARG A 85 6.44 0.29 3.71
CA ARG A 85 5.56 -0.85 4.03
C ARG A 85 4.39 -0.95 3.07
N LYS A 86 3.78 0.18 2.73
CA LYS A 86 2.65 0.25 1.78
C LYS A 86 3.04 -0.22 0.38
N GLU A 87 4.20 0.18 -0.14
CA GLU A 87 4.65 -0.27 -1.46
C GLU A 87 5.09 -1.75 -1.46
N LEU A 88 5.56 -2.28 -0.33
CA LEU A 88 5.85 -3.72 -0.15
C LEU A 88 4.59 -4.59 0.09
N GLY A 89 3.40 -3.99 0.18
CA GLY A 89 2.16 -4.71 0.47
C GLY A 89 2.05 -5.19 1.92
N GLN A 90 2.95 -4.74 2.80
CA GLN A 90 2.95 -5.05 4.23
C GLN A 90 2.00 -4.11 4.99
N ASN A 91 0.75 -4.03 4.54
CA ASN A 91 -0.29 -3.40 5.34
C ASN A 91 -0.51 -4.31 6.54
N LYS A 92 -0.03 -3.90 7.71
CA LYS A 92 -0.46 -4.53 8.95
C LYS A 92 -1.99 -4.52 8.92
N LYS A 93 -2.63 -5.70 9.03
CA LYS A 93 -3.90 -5.72 9.75
C LYS A 93 -3.54 -5.08 11.08
N GLU A 94 -4.19 -3.99 11.44
CA GLU A 94 -4.22 -3.62 12.85
C GLU A 94 -4.79 -4.85 13.54
N ASN A 95 -3.90 -5.73 14.00
CA ASN A 95 -4.18 -6.48 15.19
C ASN A 95 -4.32 -5.35 16.18
N GLU A 96 -5.57 -4.99 16.48
CA GLU A 96 -5.90 -4.16 17.62
C GLU A 96 -4.98 -4.67 18.73
N ILE A 97 -4.04 -3.83 19.17
CA ILE A 97 -3.34 -4.13 20.40
C ILE A 97 -4.49 -4.13 21.41
N PRO A 98 -4.94 -5.27 21.95
CA PRO A 98 -6.24 -5.32 22.62
C PRO A 98 -6.26 -4.51 23.92
N TYR A 99 -5.11 -3.94 24.28
CA TYR A 99 -4.81 -3.37 25.56
C TYR A 99 -4.06 -2.06 25.36
N GLN A 100 -4.75 -0.94 25.53
CA GLN A 100 -4.14 0.35 25.82
C GLN A 100 -3.99 0.44 27.33
N LEU A 101 -2.75 0.51 27.83
CA LEU A 101 -2.49 0.85 29.22
C LEU A 101 -2.57 2.37 29.33
N ASP A 102 -3.74 2.89 29.72
CA ASP A 102 -3.86 4.27 30.16
C ASP A 102 -3.23 4.37 31.56
N SER A 103 -2.26 5.28 31.72
CA SER A 103 -1.60 5.55 33.00
C SER A 103 -2.57 6.06 34.08
N ASN A 104 -3.76 6.54 33.69
CA ASN A 104 -4.81 6.99 34.60
C ASN A 104 -5.91 5.93 34.83
N SER A 105 -5.82 4.76 34.19
CA SER A 105 -6.80 3.69 34.41
C SER A 105 -6.61 3.05 35.79
N PRO A 106 -7.71 2.71 36.51
CA PRO A 106 -7.62 1.92 37.73
C PRO A 106 -6.80 0.65 37.49
N PHE A 107 -5.96 0.30 38.45
CA PHE A 107 -5.10 -0.88 38.39
C PHE A 107 -5.94 -2.14 38.16
N ASN A 108 -5.79 -2.76 36.98
CA ASN A 108 -6.51 -3.98 36.61
C ASN A 108 -5.57 -5.19 36.71
N TYR A 109 -5.62 -5.87 37.86
CA TYR A 109 -4.81 -7.05 38.14
C TYR A 109 -5.03 -8.19 37.13
N GLN A 110 -6.28 -8.35 36.65
CA GLN A 110 -6.62 -9.39 35.67
C GLN A 110 -5.98 -9.10 34.31
N LEU A 111 -5.95 -7.83 33.88
CA LEU A 111 -5.27 -7.39 32.67
C LEU A 111 -3.76 -7.65 32.77
N LEU A 112 -3.14 -7.32 33.90
CA LEU A 112 -1.71 -7.52 34.12
C LEU A 112 -1.34 -9.01 34.08
N LYS A 113 -2.18 -9.88 34.66
CA LYS A 113 -2.00 -11.34 34.64
C LYS A 113 -2.12 -11.89 33.21
N THR A 114 -3.11 -11.45 32.46
CA THR A 114 -3.28 -11.83 31.05
C THR A 114 -2.10 -11.38 30.20
N LEU A 115 -1.59 -10.16 30.42
CA LEU A 115 -0.42 -9.63 29.72
C LEU A 115 0.84 -10.43 30.04
N ALA A 116 1.09 -10.74 31.31
CA ALA A 116 2.23 -11.55 31.74
C ALA A 116 2.19 -12.96 31.13
N ASN A 117 1.01 -13.59 31.12
CA ASN A 117 0.84 -14.91 30.51
C ASN A 117 1.06 -14.88 29.00
N ASN A 118 0.54 -13.87 28.30
CA ASN A 118 0.77 -13.71 26.86
C ASN A 118 2.26 -13.50 26.54
N PHE A 119 2.96 -12.72 27.35
CA PHE A 119 4.40 -12.52 27.23
C PHE A 119 5.18 -13.83 27.42
N ASN A 120 4.86 -14.56 28.50
CA ASN A 120 5.50 -15.84 28.79
C ASN A 120 5.27 -16.85 27.66
N ASN A 121 4.04 -16.98 27.18
CA ASN A 121 3.69 -17.91 26.11
C ASN A 121 4.44 -17.57 24.81
N TYR A 122 4.50 -16.28 24.44
CA TYR A 122 5.25 -15.84 23.26
C TYR A 122 6.72 -16.28 23.32
N PHE A 123 7.39 -16.02 24.45
CA PHE A 123 8.80 -16.37 24.59
C PHE A 123 9.06 -17.88 24.69
N LEU A 124 8.15 -18.63 25.33
CA LEU A 124 8.23 -20.09 25.37
C LEU A 124 8.07 -20.71 23.97
N ASP A 125 7.15 -20.19 23.15
CA ASP A 125 6.96 -20.65 21.77
C ASP A 125 8.18 -20.32 20.89
N THR A 126 8.77 -19.12 21.04
CA THR A 126 10.02 -18.80 20.31
C THR A 126 11.17 -19.72 20.67
N ASN A 127 11.27 -20.15 21.94
CA ASN A 127 12.31 -21.09 22.39
C ASN A 127 12.11 -22.50 21.81
N LYS A 128 10.87 -22.93 21.57
CA LYS A 128 10.58 -24.22 20.94
C LYS A 128 11.06 -24.24 19.48
N VAL A 129 10.77 -23.17 18.73
CA VAL A 129 11.22 -23.01 17.34
C VAL A 129 12.74 -22.96 17.24
N ILE A 130 13.43 -22.32 18.20
CA ILE A 130 14.90 -22.23 18.23
C ILE A 130 15.55 -23.60 18.52
N LYS A 131 14.97 -24.40 19.42
CA LYS A 131 15.48 -25.76 19.71
C LYS A 131 15.33 -26.70 18.51
N GLU A 132 14.16 -26.70 17.87
CA GLU A 132 13.91 -27.52 16.68
C GLU A 132 14.85 -27.18 15.51
N ALA A 133 15.28 -25.91 15.40
CA ALA A 133 16.25 -25.48 14.38
C ALA A 133 17.72 -25.83 14.69
N HIS A 134 18.06 -26.18 15.94
CA HIS A 134 19.41 -26.56 16.34
C HIS A 134 19.61 -28.09 16.41
N ASP A 135 18.52 -28.85 16.47
CA ASP A 135 18.51 -30.32 16.46
C ASP A 135 18.39 -30.92 15.04
N THR A 136 18.49 -30.09 13.98
CA THR A 136 18.54 -30.51 12.55
C THR A 136 19.92 -30.22 11.96
#